data_AF-A0A3B3HA19-F1
#
_entry.id   AF-A0A3B3HA19-F1
#
_cell.length_a   1.000
_cell.length_b   1.000
_cell.length_c   1.000
_cell.angle_alpha   90.00
_cell.angle_beta   90.00
_cell.angle_gamma   90.00
#
_symmetry.space_group_name_H-M   'P 1'
#
loop_
_entity.id
_entity.type
_entity.pdbx_description
1 polymer ?
#
loop_
_entity_poly.entity_id
_entity_poly.type
_entity_poly.pdbx_seq_one_letter_code
_entity_poly.pdbx_strand_id
1 'polypeptide(L)'
;MTDSSFSSLDAKVVLASSSDESHPPENIVDGNINTFWMSTGMFPQEFIIRFPEPTTISALTVDSYNVKKLKIEKNISQSASQFESVTEKEFESTEGHLQTNAISLNPGSATHLRFIITSGYDHFVSVHKVSIKK
;
A
#
# COMPACT_ATOMS: atom_id res chain seq x y z
N MET A 1 18.39 11.32 -6.50
CA MET A 1 17.36 10.27 -6.63
C MET A 1 16.09 10.83 -6.04
N THR A 2 15.04 11.00 -6.85
CA THR A 2 13.82 11.71 -6.45
C THR A 2 12.77 10.72 -5.94
N ASP A 3 12.50 10.74 -4.64
CA ASP A 3 11.27 10.16 -4.10
C ASP A 3 10.10 10.91 -4.74
N SER A 4 9.27 10.20 -5.51
CA SER A 4 8.10 10.81 -6.15
C SER A 4 6.90 10.55 -5.25
N SER A 5 6.37 11.59 -4.62
CA SER A 5 5.15 11.47 -3.83
C SER A 5 3.99 11.07 -4.72
N PHE A 6 3.08 10.21 -4.24
CA PHE A 6 1.89 9.82 -4.99
C PHE A 6 1.01 11.02 -5.37
N SER A 7 1.03 12.10 -4.58
CA SER A 7 0.40 13.38 -4.90
C SER A 7 0.91 14.00 -6.21
N SER A 8 2.17 13.77 -6.58
CA SER A 8 2.72 14.24 -7.88
C SER A 8 2.30 13.37 -9.07
N LEU A 9 1.69 12.21 -8.80
CA LEU A 9 1.29 11.23 -9.81
C LEU A 9 -0.23 11.14 -9.99
N ASP A 10 -1.00 12.00 -9.29
CA ASP A 10 -2.47 11.93 -9.23
C ASP A 10 -3.00 10.52 -8.93
N ALA A 11 -2.23 9.75 -8.16
CA ALA A 11 -2.60 8.39 -7.79
C ALA A 11 -3.69 8.41 -6.71
N LYS A 12 -4.60 7.45 -6.77
CA LYS A 12 -5.77 7.40 -5.89
C LYS A 12 -5.96 6.01 -5.32
N VAL A 13 -6.39 5.94 -4.06
CA VAL A 13 -6.95 4.70 -3.52
C VAL A 13 -8.36 4.54 -4.09
N VAL A 14 -8.57 3.48 -4.86
CA VAL A 14 -9.84 3.21 -5.57
C VAL A 14 -10.66 2.09 -4.93
N LEU A 15 -10.05 1.34 -4.03
CA LEU A 15 -10.69 0.31 -3.23
C LEU A 15 -9.94 0.18 -1.91
N ALA A 16 -10.68 0.00 -0.83
CA ALA A 16 -10.16 -0.49 0.44
C ALA A 16 -11.21 -1.40 1.08
N SER A 17 -10.77 -2.42 1.81
CA SER A 17 -11.64 -3.36 2.50
C SER A 17 -12.41 -2.74 3.66
N SER A 18 -12.00 -1.55 4.10
CA SER A 18 -12.62 -0.79 5.18
C SER A 18 -12.49 0.71 4.95
N SER A 19 -13.39 1.47 5.56
CA SER A 19 -13.41 2.92 5.51
C SER A 19 -13.93 3.44 6.86
N ASP A 20 -13.14 4.28 7.50
CA ASP A 20 -13.49 5.03 8.71
C ASP A 20 -13.41 6.52 8.38
N GLU A 21 -14.36 7.33 8.84
CA GLU A 21 -14.42 8.76 8.49
C GLU A 21 -13.22 9.57 9.04
N SER A 22 -12.66 9.15 10.17
CA SER A 22 -11.48 9.79 10.78
C SER A 22 -10.18 9.27 10.19
N HIS A 23 -10.18 8.03 9.69
CA HIS A 23 -9.02 7.33 9.13
C HIS A 23 -9.31 6.75 7.73
N PRO A 24 -9.66 7.61 6.74
CA PRO A 24 -10.13 7.13 5.45
C PRO A 24 -8.97 6.61 4.57
N PRO A 25 -9.25 5.77 3.57
CA PRO A 25 -8.23 5.15 2.70
C PRO A 25 -7.34 6.15 1.96
N GLU A 26 -7.83 7.35 1.67
CA GLU A 26 -7.09 8.42 0.99
C GLU A 26 -5.83 8.84 1.75
N ASN A 27 -5.80 8.65 3.07
CA ASN A 27 -4.64 8.92 3.90
C ASN A 27 -3.41 8.09 3.50
N ILE A 28 -3.58 6.93 2.84
CA ILE A 28 -2.46 6.07 2.43
C ILE A 28 -1.52 6.79 1.45
N VAL A 29 -2.06 7.67 0.60
CA VAL A 29 -1.36 8.31 -0.52
C VAL A 29 -1.23 9.83 -0.40
N ASP A 30 -1.67 10.42 0.71
CA ASP A 30 -1.65 11.87 0.95
C ASP A 30 -0.22 12.41 1.24
N GLY A 31 0.72 11.51 1.56
CA GLY A 31 2.12 11.82 1.86
C GLY A 31 2.38 12.29 3.30
N ASN A 32 1.37 12.33 4.16
CA ASN A 32 1.48 12.74 5.55
C ASN A 32 1.57 11.52 6.46
N ILE A 33 2.68 11.39 7.19
CA ILE A 33 2.91 10.24 8.08
C ILE A 33 2.01 10.23 9.33
N ASN A 34 1.39 11.36 9.66
CA ASN A 34 0.56 11.52 10.85
C ASN A 34 -0.92 11.16 10.61
N THR A 35 -1.33 11.05 9.34
CA THR A 35 -2.63 10.51 8.93
C THR A 35 -2.46 9.04 8.55
N PHE A 36 -3.55 8.27 8.60
CA PHE A 36 -3.50 6.85 8.27
C PHE A 36 -4.88 6.32 7.88
N TRP A 37 -4.86 5.23 7.13
CA TRP A 37 -5.99 4.32 6.99
C TRP A 37 -5.91 3.25 8.07
N MET A 38 -7.05 2.87 8.64
CA MET A 38 -7.16 1.77 9.61
C MET A 38 -8.03 0.66 9.05
N SER A 39 -7.60 -0.58 9.21
CA SER A 39 -8.41 -1.73 8.83
C SER A 39 -9.58 -1.93 9.80
N THR A 40 -10.69 -2.53 9.34
CA THR A 40 -11.58 -3.27 10.25
C THR A 40 -10.94 -4.62 10.54
N GLY A 41 -11.00 -5.15 11.76
CA GLY A 41 -10.29 -6.40 12.08
C GLY A 41 -10.70 -7.61 11.22
N MET A 42 -10.04 -8.75 11.44
CA MET A 42 -10.09 -9.96 10.59
C MET A 42 -9.33 -9.80 9.26
N PHE A 43 -8.46 -10.76 8.93
CA PHE A 43 -7.66 -10.76 7.70
C PHE A 43 -8.22 -11.76 6.66
N PRO A 44 -8.01 -11.53 5.35
CA PRO A 44 -7.18 -10.47 4.75
C PRO A 44 -7.88 -9.11 4.69
N GLN A 45 -7.08 -8.05 4.75
CA GLN A 45 -7.49 -6.67 4.51
C GLN A 45 -6.73 -6.16 3.29
N GLU A 46 -7.33 -5.29 2.48
CA GLU A 46 -6.71 -4.88 1.23
C GLU A 46 -7.05 -3.47 0.79
N PHE A 47 -6.18 -2.90 -0.04
CA PHE A 47 -6.44 -1.65 -0.74
C PHE A 47 -5.78 -1.66 -2.12
N ILE A 48 -6.33 -0.86 -3.04
CA ILE A 48 -5.84 -0.72 -4.41
C ILE A 48 -5.50 0.73 -4.67
N ILE A 49 -4.25 0.99 -5.07
CA ILE A 49 -3.80 2.27 -5.58
C ILE A 49 -3.84 2.23 -7.11
N ARG A 50 -4.55 3.17 -7.72
CA ARG A 50 -4.61 3.39 -9.17
C ARG A 50 -3.72 4.57 -9.56
N PHE A 51 -2.93 4.38 -10.60
CA PHE A 51 -2.23 5.44 -11.31
C PHE A 51 -3.04 5.88 -12.54
N PRO A 52 -3.06 7.18 -12.89
CA PRO A 52 -3.76 7.66 -14.08
C PRO A 52 -3.13 7.11 -15.36
N GLU A 53 -1.81 6.99 -15.38
CA GLU A 53 -1.02 6.46 -16.49
C GLU A 53 -0.16 5.27 -16.04
N PRO A 54 0.18 4.33 -16.95
CA PRO A 54 1.09 3.23 -16.64
C PRO A 54 2.41 3.74 -16.07
N THR A 55 2.69 3.42 -14.81
CA THR A 55 3.83 3.96 -14.06
C THR A 55 4.85 2.87 -13.79
N THR A 56 6.11 3.12 -14.15
CA THR A 56 7.23 2.22 -13.80
C THR A 56 7.61 2.40 -12.34
N ILE A 57 7.68 1.29 -11.60
CA ILE A 57 7.97 1.27 -10.17
C ILE A 57 9.10 0.26 -9.93
N SER A 58 10.21 0.72 -9.35
CA SER A 58 11.36 -0.12 -9.01
C SER A 58 11.41 -0.48 -7.53
N ALA A 59 10.84 0.35 -6.66
CA ALA A 59 10.69 0.04 -5.25
C ALA A 59 9.50 0.79 -4.65
N LEU A 60 9.03 0.31 -3.51
CA LEU A 60 8.06 1.01 -2.69
C LEU A 60 8.46 0.96 -1.21
N THR A 61 7.97 1.91 -0.43
CA THR A 61 8.10 1.94 1.02
C THR A 61 6.70 1.95 1.61
N VAL A 62 6.47 1.09 2.61
CA VAL A 62 5.22 1.05 3.37
C VAL A 62 5.52 1.42 4.82
N ASP A 63 4.92 2.50 5.27
CA ASP A 63 4.89 2.93 6.67
C ASP A 63 3.57 2.49 7.30
N SER A 64 3.64 1.67 8.34
CA SER A 64 2.47 0.98 8.90
C SER A 64 2.63 0.62 10.38
N TYR A 65 1.53 0.24 11.02
CA TYR A 65 1.54 -0.41 12.34
C TYR A 65 0.88 -1.78 12.29
N ASN A 66 1.45 -2.71 13.06
CA ASN A 66 0.96 -4.06 13.30
C ASN A 66 0.81 -4.91 12.03
N VAL A 67 1.33 -4.51 10.87
CA VAL A 67 1.30 -5.35 9.67
C VAL A 67 2.34 -6.46 9.87
N LYS A 68 1.94 -7.71 9.66
CA LYS A 68 2.83 -8.86 9.73
C LYS A 68 3.14 -9.41 8.35
N LYS A 69 2.13 -9.74 7.54
CA LYS A 69 2.33 -10.26 6.18
C LYS A 69 1.60 -9.42 5.16
N LEU A 70 2.35 -8.95 4.17
CA LEU A 70 1.86 -8.13 3.06
C LEU A 70 2.20 -8.80 1.73
N LYS A 71 1.18 -9.06 0.92
CA LYS A 71 1.31 -9.46 -0.48
C LYS A 71 1.01 -8.25 -1.37
N ILE A 72 1.81 -8.09 -2.43
CA ILE A 72 1.63 -7.04 -3.43
C ILE A 72 1.38 -7.70 -4.77
N GLU A 73 0.31 -7.26 -5.43
CA GLU A 73 -0.04 -7.64 -6.79
C GLU A 73 -0.13 -6.39 -7.67
N LYS A 74 0.07 -6.56 -8.98
CA LYS A 74 -0.04 -5.48 -9.96
C LYS A 74 -1.03 -5.83 -11.05
N ASN A 75 -1.60 -4.80 -11.66
CA ASN A 75 -2.32 -4.90 -12.91
C ASN A 75 -1.81 -3.83 -13.88
N ILE A 76 -1.78 -4.15 -15.17
CA ILE A 76 -1.36 -3.26 -16.26
C ILE A 76 -2.52 -2.83 -17.17
N SER A 77 -3.69 -3.43 -16.99
CA SER A 77 -4.89 -3.12 -17.74
C SER A 77 -5.61 -1.91 -17.13
N GLN A 78 -6.41 -1.20 -17.94
CA GLN A 78 -7.31 -0.19 -17.39
C GLN A 78 -8.54 -0.83 -16.71
N SER A 79 -8.89 -2.07 -17.06
CA SER A 79 -10.08 -2.77 -16.55
C SER A 79 -9.87 -3.55 -15.26
N ALA A 80 -8.66 -3.54 -14.67
CA ALA A 80 -8.31 -4.27 -13.45
C ALA A 80 -8.70 -5.77 -13.43
N SER A 81 -8.78 -6.41 -14.61
CA SER A 81 -9.39 -7.74 -14.75
C SER A 81 -8.54 -8.90 -14.21
N GLN A 82 -7.21 -8.76 -14.15
CA GLN A 82 -6.29 -9.80 -13.68
C GLN A 82 -5.09 -9.19 -12.95
N PHE A 83 -4.96 -9.47 -11.66
CA PHE A 83 -3.79 -9.06 -10.87
C PHE A 83 -2.73 -10.16 -10.89
N GLU A 84 -1.48 -9.76 -11.10
CA GLU A 84 -0.30 -10.63 -11.09
C GLU A 84 0.46 -10.45 -9.78
N SER A 85 0.86 -11.54 -9.15
CA SER A 85 1.67 -11.49 -7.92
C SER A 85 3.05 -10.87 -8.20
N VAL A 86 3.42 -9.85 -7.42
CA VAL A 86 4.72 -9.19 -7.52
C VAL A 86 5.66 -9.70 -6.44
N THR A 87 5.23 -9.64 -5.18
CA THR A 87 6.04 -10.08 -4.04
C THR A 87 5.17 -10.32 -2.80
N GLU A 88 5.72 -11.02 -1.84
CA GLU A 88 5.16 -11.19 -0.50
C GLU A 88 6.28 -10.93 0.51
N LYS A 89 5.95 -10.18 1.57
CA LYS A 89 6.89 -9.76 2.62
C LYS A 89 6.29 -10.00 3.99
N GLU A 90 7.11 -10.49 4.89
CA GLU A 90 6.84 -10.50 6.33
C GLU A 90 7.60 -9.31 6.94
N PHE A 91 6.89 -8.48 7.70
CA PHE A 91 7.43 -7.30 8.39
C PHE A 91 7.76 -7.69 9.82
N GLU A 92 8.79 -7.08 10.40
CA GLU A 92 9.17 -7.29 11.79
C GLU A 92 8.19 -6.60 12.75
N SER A 93 7.99 -7.18 13.93
CA SER A 93 7.27 -6.52 15.01
C SER A 93 8.14 -5.41 15.59
N THR A 94 7.56 -4.22 15.75
CA THR A 94 8.23 -3.03 16.27
C THR A 94 7.72 -2.63 17.65
N GLU A 95 7.00 -3.52 18.34
CA GLU A 95 6.48 -3.31 19.70
C GLU A 95 5.75 -1.97 19.89
N GLY A 96 4.89 -1.61 18.92
CA GLY A 96 4.12 -0.36 18.97
C GLY A 96 4.83 0.88 18.43
N HIS A 97 5.93 0.72 17.69
CA HIS A 97 6.54 1.79 16.89
C HIS A 97 6.17 1.67 15.41
N LEU A 98 6.33 2.75 14.65
CA LEU A 98 6.07 2.76 13.21
C LEU A 98 7.00 1.75 12.49
N GLN A 99 6.42 0.90 11.65
CA GLN A 99 7.14 -0.02 10.77
C GLN A 99 7.40 0.66 9.43
N THR A 100 8.66 0.89 9.07
CA THR A 100 9.07 1.39 7.75
C THR A 100 9.71 0.27 6.95
N ASN A 101 9.02 -0.25 5.93
CA ASN A 101 9.49 -1.37 5.13
C ASN A 101 9.72 -0.97 3.67
N ALA A 102 10.98 -0.97 3.25
CA ALA A 102 11.37 -0.79 1.85
C ALA A 102 11.32 -2.13 1.09
N ILE A 103 10.61 -2.15 -0.03
CA ILE A 103 10.33 -3.33 -0.84
C ILE A 103 10.78 -3.05 -2.26
N SER A 104 11.88 -3.70 -2.67
CA SER A 104 12.32 -3.70 -4.06
C SER A 104 11.38 -4.54 -4.92
N LEU A 105 10.96 -4.00 -6.05
CA LEU A 105 10.14 -4.69 -7.04
C LEU A 105 10.98 -4.96 -8.29
N ASN A 106 10.65 -6.02 -9.02
CA ASN A 106 11.18 -6.17 -10.38
C ASN A 106 10.63 -5.02 -11.23
N PRO A 107 11.48 -4.20 -11.88
CA PRO A 107 11.04 -3.03 -12.63
C PRO A 107 9.95 -3.40 -13.63
N GLY A 108 8.80 -2.76 -13.52
CA GLY A 108 7.66 -3.02 -14.37
C GLY A 108 6.68 -1.86 -14.31
N SER A 109 5.92 -1.71 -15.39
CA SER A 109 4.80 -0.75 -15.42
C SER A 109 3.60 -1.32 -14.66
N ALA A 110 2.85 -0.48 -13.97
CA ALA A 110 1.58 -0.81 -13.33
C ALA A 110 0.60 0.36 -13.49
N THR A 111 -0.67 0.02 -13.74
CA THR A 111 -1.81 0.95 -13.65
C THR A 111 -2.50 0.83 -12.29
N HIS A 112 -2.45 -0.36 -11.69
CA HIS A 112 -2.96 -0.61 -10.34
C HIS A 112 -1.96 -1.44 -9.53
N LEU A 113 -1.83 -1.11 -8.25
CA LEU A 113 -1.18 -1.95 -7.25
C LEU A 113 -2.20 -2.33 -6.19
N ARG A 114 -2.31 -3.63 -5.92
CA ARG A 114 -3.14 -4.19 -4.86
C ARG A 114 -2.24 -4.65 -3.73
N PHE A 115 -2.56 -4.18 -2.53
CA PHE A 115 -1.87 -4.50 -1.29
C PHE A 115 -2.81 -5.36 -0.46
N ILE A 116 -2.39 -6.59 -0.13
CA ILE A 116 -3.20 -7.57 0.59
C ILE A 116 -2.46 -7.92 1.88
N ILE A 117 -2.98 -7.43 2.99
CA ILE A 117 -2.48 -7.71 4.34
C ILE A 117 -3.13 -9.01 4.78
N THR A 118 -2.37 -10.10 4.79
CA THR A 118 -2.88 -11.45 5.09
C THR A 118 -2.81 -11.78 6.58
N SER A 119 -2.01 -11.04 7.35
CA SER A 119 -1.99 -11.13 8.82
C SER A 119 -1.35 -9.88 9.45
N GLY A 120 -1.71 -9.62 10.70
CA GLY A 120 -1.13 -8.60 11.55
C GLY A 120 -0.63 -9.14 12.89
N TYR A 121 0.10 -8.31 13.62
CA TYR A 121 0.52 -8.54 15.00
C TYR A 121 -0.57 -8.21 16.03
N ASP A 122 -1.65 -7.56 15.59
CA ASP A 122 -2.86 -7.27 16.36
C ASP A 122 -4.09 -7.48 15.44
N HIS A 123 -5.29 -7.35 16.01
CA HIS A 123 -6.55 -7.44 15.30
C HIS A 123 -6.72 -6.35 14.25
N PHE A 124 -6.14 -5.18 14.47
CA PHE A 124 -6.20 -4.03 13.58
C PHE A 124 -4.81 -3.61 13.12
N VAL A 125 -4.73 -3.17 11.87
CA VAL A 125 -3.52 -2.59 11.28
C VAL A 125 -3.81 -1.19 10.77
N SER A 126 -2.78 -0.36 10.71
CA SER A 126 -2.86 0.93 10.02
C SER A 126 -1.78 1.05 8.96
N VAL A 127 -2.12 1.73 7.87
CA VAL A 127 -1.16 2.13 6.85
C VAL A 127 -1.15 3.65 6.81
N HIS A 128 0.00 4.21 7.16
CA HIS A 128 0.18 5.66 7.28
C HIS A 128 0.59 6.26 5.96
N LYS A 129 1.50 5.60 5.25
CA LYS A 129 2.01 6.12 3.99
C LYS A 129 2.53 4.99 3.14
N VAL A 130 2.18 5.03 1.86
CA VAL A 130 2.91 4.30 0.82
C VAL A 130 3.69 5.32 0.01
N SER A 131 4.93 5.02 -0.34
CA SER A 131 5.75 5.85 -1.23
C SER A 131 6.39 4.98 -2.30
N ILE A 132 6.64 5.53 -3.50
CA ILE A 132 7.25 4.78 -4.60
C ILE A 132 8.53 5.43 -5.09
N LYS A 133 9.41 4.57 -5.60
CA LYS A 133 10.57 4.93 -6.37
C LYS A 133 10.39 4.44 -7.81
N LYS A 134 10.63 5.34 -8.76
CA LYS A 134 10.68 5.03 -10.18
C LYS A 134 12.04 4.44 -10.53
#